data_AF-R5P9P6-F1
#
_entry.id   AF-R5P9P6-F1
#
_cell.length_a   1.000
_cell.length_b   1.000
_cell.length_c   1.000
_cell.angle_alpha   90.00
_cell.angle_beta   90.00
_cell.angle_gamma   90.00
#
_symmetry.space_group_name_H-M   'P 1'
#
loop_
_entity.id
_entity.type
_entity.pdbx_description
1 polymer ?
#
loop_
_entity_poly.entity_id
_entity_poly.type
_entity_poly.pdbx_seq_one_letter_code
_entity_poly.pdbx_strand_id
1 'polypeptide(L)'
;MSTNSKVLQLLRNAELSPNKESAISALNGKLNELKDGQILINRYGDGSKCIIGIAYVKDTVRRMFLLESGASDESVSAALDSVKARITSLSGFDGDTYVANSNADFINNATSLNDADKKLSEAIKEVSNSSKEAVKSIEQVKKADEYTSADADKYRITKADNSTSDLQLKFTPISPSTLKMPSTMGDLVQGTTAADLREMTLSEILDSILFKTVYPTITDPSGTISFKDSFTNGSIVEVGTVAPQHINMNYTFSKGEVKVEDGTTAKLDYVGDATGATYTYTYTPGAANTDAGVEIGGTAENNVVLKEGKLGLGTYVYSGTIAYDGGTQFKDSKGHMTNPMQTTNKGEVANPHPAGSLKASNTLTINVSVPVYIDKNADGNFTKNALQKWGSMKFTGIALSGTSADQPLQIKTPRKLKSVNSYNKVSGKYDIPQLNNFTLTNSAVQETFNGITVNYFLYKWTGGSLGGGNYEIITY
;
A
#
# COMPACT_ATOMS: atom_id res chain seq x y z
N MET A 1 -87.90 0.38 51.04
CA MET A 1 -89.01 1.29 51.45
C MET A 1 -89.05 1.24 52.96
N SER A 2 -88.67 2.25 53.74
CA SER A 2 -89.16 3.63 53.80
C SER A 2 -88.05 4.56 54.32
N THR A 3 -87.91 5.73 53.71
CA THR A 3 -87.10 6.86 54.18
C THR A 3 -87.76 7.51 55.39
N ASN A 4 -87.28 7.21 56.59
CA ASN A 4 -87.61 7.99 57.79
C ASN A 4 -86.46 8.94 58.10
N SER A 5 -86.59 10.18 57.65
CA SER A 5 -85.83 11.31 58.18
C SER A 5 -86.06 11.38 59.68
N LYS A 6 -85.08 10.98 60.50
CA LYS A 6 -85.10 11.22 61.94
C LYS A 6 -84.75 12.69 62.18
N VAL A 7 -85.75 13.57 62.11
CA VAL A 7 -85.61 14.95 62.56
C VAL A 7 -85.37 14.92 64.07
N LEU A 8 -84.20 15.41 64.50
CA LEU A 8 -83.86 15.56 65.91
C LEU A 8 -84.76 16.66 66.51
N GLN A 9 -85.84 16.27 67.19
CA GLN A 9 -86.69 17.22 67.92
C GLN A 9 -86.00 17.62 69.22
N LEU A 10 -85.47 18.84 69.25
CA LEU A 10 -84.96 19.46 70.47
C LEU A 10 -86.13 20.04 71.27
N LEU A 11 -86.37 19.49 72.46
CA LEU A 11 -87.32 20.09 73.39
C LEU A 11 -86.60 21.27 74.06
N ARG A 12 -87.15 22.48 73.89
CA ARG A 12 -86.67 23.68 74.59
C ARG A 12 -87.71 24.05 75.63
N ASN A 13 -87.27 24.40 76.84
CA ASN A 13 -88.17 25.04 77.77
C ASN A 13 -88.51 26.43 77.22
N ALA A 14 -89.80 26.78 77.15
CA ALA A 14 -90.26 28.00 76.49
C ALA A 14 -89.87 29.28 77.24
N GLU A 15 -89.56 29.18 78.53
CA GLU A 15 -89.21 30.31 79.40
C GLU A 15 -87.76 30.21 79.86
N LEU A 16 -87.05 31.34 79.80
CA LEU A 16 -85.69 31.47 80.31
C LEU A 16 -85.73 31.35 81.83
N SER A 17 -84.94 30.43 82.39
CA SER A 17 -84.88 30.31 83.85
C SER A 17 -84.15 31.53 84.44
N PRO A 18 -84.54 32.06 85.60
CA PRO A 18 -83.98 33.30 86.14
C PRO A 18 -82.56 33.17 86.69
N ASN A 19 -82.14 31.95 87.06
CA ASN A 19 -80.79 31.67 87.58
C ASN A 19 -80.38 30.21 87.32
N LYS A 20 -79.12 29.90 87.63
CA LYS A 20 -78.50 28.57 87.42
C LYS A 20 -79.28 27.45 88.09
N GLU A 21 -79.63 27.63 89.36
CA GLU A 21 -80.30 26.62 90.17
C GLU A 21 -81.71 26.34 89.67
N SER A 22 -82.44 27.38 89.24
CA SER A 22 -83.76 27.23 88.62
C SER A 22 -83.67 26.49 87.28
N ALA A 23 -82.63 26.74 86.50
CA ALA A 23 -82.42 26.06 85.22
C ALA A 23 -82.11 24.57 85.40
N ILE A 24 -81.25 24.25 86.37
CA ILE A 24 -80.89 22.88 86.74
C ILE A 24 -82.11 22.16 87.32
N SER A 25 -82.88 22.82 88.19
CA SER A 25 -84.10 22.25 88.78
C SER A 25 -85.15 21.93 87.71
N ALA A 26 -85.38 22.84 86.76
CA ALA A 26 -86.29 22.61 85.64
C ALA A 26 -85.81 21.50 84.68
N LEU A 27 -84.48 21.38 84.46
CA LEU A 27 -83.91 20.26 83.71
C LEU A 27 -84.13 18.94 84.45
N ASN A 28 -83.87 18.88 85.76
CA ASN A 28 -84.04 17.68 86.57
C ASN A 28 -85.50 17.24 86.68
N GLY A 29 -86.44 18.19 86.84
CA GLY A 29 -87.88 17.89 86.94
C GLY A 29 -88.41 17.20 85.69
N LYS A 30 -87.96 17.61 84.50
CA LYS A 30 -88.38 17.03 83.22
C LYS A 30 -87.46 15.90 82.71
N LEU A 31 -86.29 15.71 83.32
CA LEU A 31 -85.35 14.64 82.95
C LEU A 31 -85.98 13.26 83.02
N ASN A 32 -86.91 13.07 83.98
CA ASN A 32 -87.61 11.80 84.15
C ASN A 32 -88.69 11.53 83.10
N GLU A 33 -89.14 12.57 82.41
CA GLU A 33 -90.21 12.52 81.40
C GLU A 33 -89.64 12.36 79.97
N LEU A 34 -88.32 12.50 79.79
CA LEU A 34 -87.66 12.35 78.49
C LEU A 34 -87.62 10.89 78.03
N LYS A 35 -88.05 10.67 76.78
CA LYS A 35 -87.94 9.38 76.09
C LYS A 35 -86.56 9.22 75.47
N ASP A 36 -86.20 7.97 75.18
CA ASP A 36 -84.91 7.63 74.59
C ASP A 36 -84.66 8.38 73.26
N GLY A 37 -83.49 9.01 73.16
CA GLY A 37 -83.10 9.83 72.01
C GLY A 37 -83.61 11.29 72.03
N GLN A 38 -84.35 11.72 73.06
CA GLN A 38 -84.74 13.12 73.22
C GLN A 38 -83.68 13.95 73.95
N ILE A 39 -83.50 15.20 73.50
CA ILE A 39 -82.61 16.18 74.10
C ILE A 39 -83.45 17.36 74.59
N LEU A 40 -83.29 17.68 75.88
CA LEU A 40 -83.85 18.87 76.51
C LEU A 40 -82.74 19.90 76.68
N ILE A 41 -83.01 21.12 76.24
CA ILE A 41 -82.12 22.26 76.44
C ILE A 41 -82.83 23.28 77.29
N ASN A 42 -82.18 23.71 78.38
CA ASN A 42 -82.62 24.84 79.18
C ASN A 42 -81.51 25.90 79.22
N ARG A 43 -81.94 27.15 79.24
CA ARG A 43 -81.06 28.32 79.28
C ARG A 43 -81.48 29.20 80.44
N TYR A 44 -80.49 29.78 81.09
CA TYR A 44 -80.68 30.92 81.96
C TYR A 44 -79.67 31.99 81.61
N GLY A 45 -80.05 33.24 81.86
CA GLY A 45 -79.17 34.39 81.72
C GLY A 45 -79.30 35.26 82.95
N ASP A 46 -78.17 35.56 83.60
CA ASP A 46 -78.10 36.48 84.74
C ASP A 46 -77.76 37.93 84.33
N GLY A 47 -77.88 38.24 83.03
CA GLY A 47 -77.52 39.52 82.44
C GLY A 47 -76.06 39.64 82.01
N SER A 48 -75.16 38.74 82.43
CA SER A 48 -73.73 38.81 82.07
C SER A 48 -73.15 37.50 81.52
N LYS A 49 -73.82 36.36 81.74
CA LYS A 49 -73.42 35.06 81.20
C LYS A 49 -74.64 34.27 80.72
N CYS A 50 -74.48 33.58 79.58
CA CYS A 50 -75.47 32.63 79.07
C CYS A 50 -74.88 31.22 79.20
N ILE A 51 -75.53 30.35 79.97
CA ILE A 51 -75.12 28.96 80.11
C ILE A 51 -76.19 28.07 79.47
N ILE A 52 -75.73 27.10 78.68
CA ILE A 52 -76.58 26.11 78.04
C ILE A 52 -76.45 24.80 78.82
N GLY A 53 -77.54 24.41 79.48
CA GLY A 53 -77.67 23.09 80.09
C GLY A 53 -78.34 22.14 79.09
N ILE A 54 -77.69 21.01 78.81
CA ILE A 54 -78.19 19.97 77.90
C ILE A 54 -78.41 18.69 78.70
N ALA A 55 -79.62 18.16 78.64
CA ALA A 55 -79.99 16.87 79.21
C ALA A 55 -80.46 15.91 78.13
N TYR A 56 -80.01 14.65 78.17
CA TYR A 56 -80.46 13.63 77.23
C TYR A 56 -80.52 12.23 77.85
N VAL A 57 -81.36 11.38 77.25
CA VAL A 57 -81.51 9.96 77.59
C VAL A 57 -81.10 9.13 76.39
N LYS A 58 -80.16 8.21 76.58
CA LYS A 58 -79.78 7.21 75.58
C LYS A 58 -79.55 5.86 76.24
N ASP A 59 -80.19 4.81 75.73
CA ASP A 59 -80.07 3.42 76.19
C ASP A 59 -80.27 3.33 77.72
N THR A 60 -81.34 3.97 78.22
CA THR A 60 -81.70 4.11 79.65
C THR A 60 -80.74 4.91 80.55
N VAL A 61 -79.61 5.40 80.03
CA VAL A 61 -78.69 6.27 80.78
C VAL A 61 -79.07 7.74 80.60
N ARG A 62 -79.26 8.45 81.72
CA ARG A 62 -79.62 9.88 81.75
C ARG A 62 -78.39 10.72 82.11
N ARG A 63 -78.01 11.68 81.26
CA ARG A 63 -76.83 12.55 81.48
C ARG A 63 -77.17 14.03 81.29
N MET A 64 -76.47 14.88 82.03
CA MET A 64 -76.58 16.33 81.96
C MET A 64 -75.19 16.96 81.82
N PHE A 65 -75.04 17.90 80.88
CA PHE A 65 -73.82 18.66 80.63
C PHE A 65 -74.09 20.17 80.71
N LEU A 66 -73.17 20.91 81.30
CA LEU A 66 -73.15 22.36 81.33
C LEU A 66 -71.92 22.87 80.57
N LEU A 67 -72.12 23.84 79.68
CA LEU A 67 -71.06 24.51 78.93
C LEU A 67 -71.01 25.99 79.35
N GLU A 68 -69.83 26.45 79.77
CA GLU A 68 -69.53 27.84 80.15
C GLU A 68 -68.47 28.41 79.19
N SER A 69 -68.64 29.64 78.69
CA SER A 69 -67.72 30.26 77.73
C SER A 69 -66.72 31.22 78.40
N GLY A 70 -65.40 30.97 78.29
CA GLY A 70 -64.34 31.98 78.54
C GLY A 70 -62.91 31.45 78.85
N ALA A 71 -62.03 31.29 77.85
CA ALA A 71 -60.57 31.11 78.05
C ALA A 71 -59.77 32.15 77.22
N SER A 72 -58.74 32.79 77.80
CA SER A 72 -58.04 34.00 77.30
C SER A 72 -56.61 33.80 76.74
N ASP A 73 -56.17 34.79 75.94
CA ASP A 73 -55.01 34.95 75.00
C ASP A 73 -53.55 34.86 75.57
N GLU A 74 -53.35 34.56 76.84
CA GLU A 74 -52.06 34.78 77.51
C GLU A 74 -50.98 33.70 77.20
N SER A 75 -51.38 32.55 76.67
CA SER A 75 -50.50 31.39 76.46
C SER A 75 -49.67 31.42 75.18
N VAL A 76 -50.11 32.17 74.16
CA VAL A 76 -49.43 32.21 72.85
C VAL A 76 -48.21 33.14 72.89
N SER A 77 -48.32 34.28 73.58
CA SER A 77 -47.22 35.25 73.69
C SER A 77 -46.04 34.69 74.49
N ALA A 78 -46.32 33.99 75.59
CA ALA A 78 -45.29 33.34 76.42
C ALA A 78 -44.53 32.24 75.66
N ALA A 79 -45.20 31.52 74.75
CA ALA A 79 -44.56 30.50 73.92
C ALA A 79 -43.58 31.12 72.89
N LEU A 80 -43.93 32.28 72.33
CA LEU A 80 -43.08 32.97 71.35
C LEU A 80 -41.81 33.55 72.00
N ASP A 81 -41.96 34.14 73.19
CA ASP A 81 -40.83 34.71 73.94
C ASP A 81 -39.86 33.62 74.44
N SER A 82 -40.39 32.46 74.84
CA SER A 82 -39.60 31.28 75.19
C SER A 82 -38.74 30.77 74.02
N VAL A 83 -39.31 30.74 72.81
CA VAL A 83 -38.58 30.30 71.60
C VAL A 83 -37.49 31.31 71.25
N LYS A 84 -37.76 32.61 71.31
CA LYS A 84 -36.76 33.66 71.06
C LYS A 84 -35.60 33.60 72.05
N ALA A 85 -35.88 33.46 73.35
CA ALA A 85 -34.85 33.36 74.38
C ALA A 85 -33.98 32.10 74.24
N ARG A 86 -34.57 30.96 73.82
CA ARG A 86 -33.79 29.75 73.52
C ARG A 86 -32.85 29.94 72.35
N ILE A 87 -33.26 30.65 71.30
CA ILE A 87 -32.41 30.92 70.13
C ILE A 87 -31.22 31.81 70.52
N THR A 88 -31.43 32.86 71.31
CA THR A 88 -30.36 33.76 71.77
C THR A 88 -29.39 33.11 72.77
N SER A 89 -29.79 32.02 73.43
CA SER A 89 -28.94 31.29 74.39
C SER A 89 -28.00 30.26 73.75
N LEU A 90 -28.10 30.02 72.44
CA LEU A 90 -27.22 29.09 71.72
C LEU A 90 -25.89 29.78 71.40
N SER A 91 -24.77 29.09 71.63
CA SER A 91 -23.43 29.61 71.34
C SER A 91 -23.25 29.93 69.85
N GLY A 92 -22.87 31.17 69.52
CA GLY A 92 -22.64 31.63 68.15
C GLY A 92 -23.62 32.69 67.64
N PHE A 93 -24.50 33.23 68.49
CA PHE A 93 -25.40 34.34 68.15
C PHE A 93 -25.18 35.53 69.08
N ASP A 94 -25.13 36.73 68.52
CA ASP A 94 -25.22 38.02 69.23
C ASP A 94 -26.50 38.73 68.74
N GLY A 95 -27.54 38.69 69.56
CA GLY A 95 -28.89 39.08 69.17
C GLY A 95 -29.43 38.21 68.02
N ASP A 96 -29.92 38.86 66.95
CA ASP A 96 -30.45 38.19 65.75
C ASP A 96 -29.34 37.83 64.72
N THR A 97 -28.07 38.08 65.03
CA THR A 97 -26.95 37.94 64.10
C THR A 97 -26.04 36.79 64.51
N TYR A 98 -25.70 35.91 63.56
CA TYR A 98 -24.70 34.87 63.80
C TYR A 98 -23.31 35.51 63.90
N VAL A 99 -22.59 35.26 65.00
CA VAL A 99 -21.22 35.72 65.22
C VAL A 99 -20.32 34.49 65.28
N ALA A 100 -19.43 34.37 64.28
CA ALA A 100 -18.49 33.28 64.18
C ALA A 100 -17.57 33.23 65.42
N ASN A 101 -17.52 32.08 66.09
CA ASN A 101 -16.61 31.82 67.21
C ASN A 101 -15.16 31.83 66.69
N SER A 102 -14.36 32.80 67.14
CA SER A 102 -12.97 33.00 66.72
C SER A 102 -12.02 31.86 67.04
N ASN A 103 -12.44 30.86 67.83
CA ASN A 103 -11.61 29.74 68.28
C ASN A 103 -12.02 28.39 67.67
N ALA A 104 -12.94 28.37 66.70
CA ALA A 104 -13.45 27.14 66.09
C ALA A 104 -13.22 27.19 64.57
N ASP A 105 -12.17 26.51 64.10
CA ASP A 105 -11.71 26.43 62.71
C ASP A 105 -12.66 25.69 61.76
N PHE A 106 -13.94 26.05 61.69
CA PHE A 106 -14.88 25.27 60.88
C PHE A 106 -15.08 25.77 59.46
N ILE A 107 -15.26 27.07 59.19
CA ILE A 107 -15.26 27.64 57.82
C ILE A 107 -14.91 29.13 57.89
N ASN A 108 -13.76 29.55 57.36
CA ASN A 108 -13.25 30.91 57.46
C ASN A 108 -14.22 31.96 56.86
N ASN A 109 -14.45 33.08 57.57
CA ASN A 109 -15.29 34.21 57.14
C ASN A 109 -16.76 33.88 56.79
N ALA A 110 -17.38 32.85 57.39
CA ALA A 110 -18.82 32.61 57.21
C ALA A 110 -19.67 33.65 57.98
N THR A 111 -20.71 34.18 57.32
CA THR A 111 -21.58 35.25 57.87
C THR A 111 -22.96 34.75 58.32
N SER A 112 -23.33 33.52 57.98
CA SER A 112 -24.57 32.84 58.39
C SER A 112 -24.44 31.33 58.23
N LEU A 113 -25.36 30.54 58.79
CA LEU A 113 -25.41 29.09 58.60
C LEU A 113 -25.58 28.69 57.13
N ASN A 114 -26.36 29.45 56.36
CA ASN A 114 -26.56 29.22 54.92
C ASN A 114 -25.30 29.55 54.10
N ASP A 115 -24.54 30.58 54.51
CA ASP A 115 -23.25 30.94 53.90
C ASP A 115 -22.18 29.88 54.21
N ALA A 116 -22.15 29.35 55.43
CA ALA A 116 -21.30 28.24 55.82
C ALA A 116 -21.59 26.96 54.99
N ASP A 117 -22.86 26.60 54.82
CA ASP A 117 -23.27 25.42 54.03
C ASP A 117 -22.87 25.53 52.55
N LYS A 118 -23.02 26.71 51.96
CA LYS A 118 -22.56 26.99 50.59
C LYS A 118 -21.05 26.85 50.47
N LYS A 119 -20.29 27.48 51.38
CA LYS A 119 -18.81 27.41 51.38
C LYS A 119 -18.29 25.99 51.61
N LEU A 120 -18.94 25.20 52.46
CA LEU A 120 -18.61 23.79 52.65
C LEU A 120 -18.87 22.98 51.38
N SER A 121 -20.03 23.21 50.75
CA SER A 121 -20.40 22.55 49.50
C SER A 121 -19.43 22.89 48.37
N GLU A 122 -18.98 24.14 48.29
CA GLU A 122 -17.95 24.60 47.36
C GLU A 122 -16.60 23.93 47.63
N ALA A 123 -16.14 23.89 48.89
CA ALA A 123 -14.90 23.23 49.27
C ALA A 123 -14.92 21.71 49.01
N ILE A 124 -16.03 21.03 49.33
CA ILE A 124 -16.23 19.60 49.03
C ILE A 124 -16.21 19.37 47.52
N LYS A 125 -16.86 20.26 46.75
CA LYS A 125 -16.86 20.20 45.28
C LYS A 125 -15.44 20.39 44.71
N GLU A 126 -14.65 21.30 45.28
CA GLU A 126 -13.27 21.55 44.87
C GLU A 126 -12.35 20.34 45.16
N VAL A 127 -12.46 19.75 46.35
CA VAL A 127 -11.75 18.50 46.71
C VAL A 127 -12.20 17.33 45.82
N SER A 128 -13.50 17.22 45.55
CA SER A 128 -14.03 16.19 44.65
C SER A 128 -13.52 16.38 43.21
N ASN A 129 -13.49 17.60 42.70
CA ASN A 129 -12.96 17.87 41.36
C ASN A 129 -11.46 17.58 41.28
N SER A 130 -10.69 18.00 42.28
CA SER A 130 -9.24 17.75 42.34
C SER A 130 -8.91 16.25 42.40
N SER A 131 -9.72 15.48 43.14
CA SER A 131 -9.55 14.02 43.22
C SER A 131 -9.97 13.30 41.94
N LYS A 132 -10.93 13.83 41.16
CA LYS A 132 -11.28 13.28 39.83
C LYS A 132 -10.18 13.46 38.81
N GLU A 133 -9.38 14.52 38.92
CA GLU A 133 -8.23 14.78 38.04
C GLU A 133 -7.00 13.90 38.37
N ALA A 134 -7.01 13.20 39.51
CA ALA A 134 -5.91 12.31 39.88
C ALA A 134 -5.78 11.13 38.91
N VAL A 135 -4.54 10.84 38.49
CA VAL A 135 -4.23 9.69 37.61
C VAL A 135 -4.35 8.40 38.42
N LYS A 136 -5.16 7.47 37.92
CA LYS A 136 -5.38 6.14 38.48
C LYS A 136 -4.42 5.10 37.90
N SER A 137 -4.21 5.11 36.59
CA SER A 137 -3.26 4.22 35.91
C SER A 137 -2.76 4.81 34.60
N ILE A 138 -1.59 4.31 34.16
CA ILE A 138 -1.00 4.60 32.86
C ILE A 138 -0.59 3.26 32.24
N GLU A 139 -1.11 2.95 31.06
CA GLU A 139 -0.86 1.66 30.40
C GLU A 139 -0.52 1.89 28.93
N GLN A 140 0.42 1.13 28.37
CA GLN A 140 0.65 1.14 26.92
C GLN A 140 -0.61 0.68 26.19
N VAL A 141 -1.01 1.45 25.18
CA VAL A 141 -2.24 1.19 24.41
C VAL A 141 -2.16 -0.13 23.65
N LYS A 142 -0.99 -0.42 23.08
CA LYS A 142 -0.73 -1.63 22.31
C LYS A 142 0.39 -2.40 23.00
N LYS A 143 0.19 -3.72 23.15
CA LYS A 143 1.20 -4.70 23.54
C LYS A 143 1.17 -5.78 22.48
N ALA A 144 1.90 -5.56 21.40
CA ALA A 144 1.92 -6.46 20.25
C ALA A 144 3.36 -6.68 19.79
N ASP A 145 3.54 -7.63 18.88
CA ASP A 145 4.82 -7.92 18.25
C ASP A 145 5.23 -6.85 17.22
N GLU A 146 4.26 -6.08 16.71
CA GLU A 146 4.47 -5.03 15.71
C GLU A 146 3.82 -3.70 16.11
N TYR A 147 4.56 -2.61 15.93
CA TYR A 147 4.10 -1.24 16.19
C TYR A 147 4.15 -0.42 14.91
N THR A 148 3.16 0.45 14.73
CA THR A 148 3.21 1.54 13.75
C THR A 148 3.64 2.83 14.44
N SER A 149 4.03 3.83 13.67
CA SER A 149 4.20 5.22 14.11
C SER A 149 3.06 5.75 15.00
N ALA A 150 1.81 5.36 14.71
CA ALA A 150 0.64 5.80 15.45
C ALA A 150 0.41 5.04 16.78
N ASP A 151 1.01 3.85 16.90
CA ASP A 151 0.90 2.99 18.07
C ASP A 151 2.10 3.14 19.02
N ALA A 152 3.26 3.48 18.46
CA ALA A 152 4.51 3.61 19.20
C ALA A 152 4.40 4.67 20.30
N ASP A 153 4.94 4.34 21.47
CA ASP A 153 4.98 5.22 22.63
C ASP A 153 3.63 5.85 23.04
N LYS A 154 2.53 5.14 22.74
CA LYS A 154 1.17 5.58 23.06
C LYS A 154 0.68 4.93 24.36
N TYR A 155 0.23 5.77 25.28
CA TYR A 155 -0.21 5.39 26.61
C TYR A 155 -1.64 5.87 26.88
N ARG A 156 -2.44 5.03 27.52
CA ARG A 156 -3.76 5.37 28.04
C ARG A 156 -3.62 5.80 29.48
N ILE A 157 -4.03 7.02 29.76
CA ILE A 157 -4.16 7.57 31.10
C ILE A 157 -5.59 7.36 31.55
N THR A 158 -5.79 6.64 32.65
CA THR A 158 -7.09 6.50 33.30
C THR A 158 -7.09 7.39 34.54
N LYS A 159 -8.07 8.28 34.68
CA LYS A 159 -8.26 9.12 35.86
C LYS A 159 -9.08 8.40 36.94
N ALA A 160 -9.15 8.98 38.14
CA ALA A 160 -9.88 8.40 39.27
C ALA A 160 -11.39 8.23 39.01
N ASP A 161 -11.97 9.09 38.16
CA ASP A 161 -13.37 8.98 37.72
C ASP A 161 -13.58 7.95 36.59
N ASN A 162 -12.54 7.22 36.21
CA ASN A 162 -12.47 6.27 35.10
C ASN A 162 -12.59 6.89 33.70
N SER A 163 -12.52 8.22 33.58
CA SER A 163 -12.31 8.84 32.27
C SER A 163 -10.91 8.46 31.74
N THR A 164 -10.81 8.31 30.43
CA THR A 164 -9.56 7.90 29.77
C THR A 164 -9.15 8.89 28.70
N SER A 165 -7.85 9.12 28.58
CA SER A 165 -7.24 9.90 27.49
C SER A 165 -5.99 9.21 26.99
N ASP A 166 -5.75 9.27 25.69
CA ASP A 166 -4.52 8.73 25.09
C ASP A 166 -3.47 9.85 24.97
N LEU A 167 -2.25 9.55 25.40
CA LEU A 167 -1.07 10.41 25.25
C LEU A 167 -0.03 9.65 24.43
N GLN A 168 0.49 10.29 23.39
CA GLN A 168 1.63 9.76 22.64
C GLN A 168 2.89 10.52 23.01
N LEU A 169 3.92 9.81 23.48
CA LEU A 169 5.19 10.44 23.84
C LEU A 169 5.99 10.70 22.58
N LYS A 170 6.17 11.99 22.27
CA LYS A 170 7.06 12.45 21.21
C LYS A 170 8.43 12.81 21.76
N PHE A 171 9.43 12.77 20.89
CA PHE A 171 10.78 13.22 21.23
C PHE A 171 10.77 14.69 21.62
N THR A 172 11.41 15.02 22.75
CA THR A 172 11.52 16.40 23.24
C THR A 172 12.96 16.86 23.10
N PRO A 173 13.32 17.59 22.02
CA PRO A 173 14.67 18.08 21.84
C PRO A 173 14.99 19.15 22.89
N ILE A 174 16.16 19.04 23.53
CA ILE A 174 16.73 20.11 24.36
C ILE A 174 17.50 21.15 23.53
N SER A 175 17.80 20.82 22.28
CA SER A 175 18.48 21.70 21.33
C SER A 175 17.53 22.74 20.73
N PRO A 176 18.05 23.87 20.20
CA PRO A 176 17.24 24.82 19.44
C PRO A 176 16.50 24.13 18.29
N SER A 177 15.25 24.51 18.05
CA SER A 177 14.39 23.90 17.02
C SER A 177 14.99 23.96 15.61
N THR A 178 15.84 24.96 15.34
CA THR A 178 16.53 25.17 14.06
C THR A 178 17.83 24.38 13.92
N LEU A 179 18.33 23.73 14.99
CA LEU A 179 19.55 22.92 14.92
C LEU A 179 19.31 21.75 13.96
N LYS A 180 20.28 21.48 13.09
CA LYS A 180 20.20 20.45 12.05
C LYS A 180 21.16 19.30 12.33
N MET A 181 20.77 18.09 11.93
CA MET A 181 21.66 16.94 11.92
C MET A 181 22.87 17.20 11.00
N PRO A 182 24.11 17.09 11.50
CA PRO A 182 25.31 17.42 10.73
C PRO A 182 25.65 16.36 9.66
N SER A 183 25.16 15.13 9.82
CA SER A 183 25.34 14.01 8.90
C SER A 183 24.13 13.08 8.96
N THR A 184 23.92 12.27 7.92
CA THR A 184 22.89 11.22 7.92
C THR A 184 23.21 10.14 8.95
N MET A 185 22.21 9.69 9.72
CA MET A 185 22.29 8.55 10.62
C MET A 185 21.08 7.64 10.41
N GLY A 186 21.31 6.42 9.91
CA GLY A 186 20.24 5.53 9.49
C GLY A 186 19.37 6.17 8.40
N ASP A 187 18.06 6.26 8.64
CA ASP A 187 17.08 6.93 7.78
C ASP A 187 16.97 8.44 8.03
N LEU A 188 17.54 8.95 9.13
CA LEU A 188 17.53 10.37 9.43
C LEU A 188 18.58 11.08 8.58
N VAL A 189 18.11 11.76 7.53
CA VAL A 189 18.98 12.45 6.57
C VAL A 189 19.64 13.69 7.15
N GLN A 190 20.84 14.01 6.65
CA GLN A 190 21.52 15.27 6.96
C GLN A 190 20.58 16.47 6.73
N GLY A 191 20.60 17.42 7.65
CA GLY A 191 19.77 18.62 7.56
C GLY A 191 18.42 18.52 8.27
N THR A 192 17.97 17.32 8.67
CA THR A 192 16.78 17.13 9.52
C THR A 192 16.92 17.96 10.78
N THR A 193 15.90 18.77 11.10
CA THR A 193 15.96 19.71 12.22
C THR A 193 15.48 19.08 13.52
N ALA A 194 15.87 19.67 14.66
CA ALA A 194 15.30 19.30 15.96
C ALA A 194 13.77 19.48 16.00
N ALA A 195 13.22 20.46 15.26
CA ALA A 195 11.78 20.62 15.11
C ALA A 195 11.12 19.44 14.39
N ASP A 196 11.74 18.91 13.33
CA ASP A 196 11.22 17.74 12.59
C ASP A 196 11.21 16.50 13.49
N LEU A 197 12.31 16.27 14.22
CA LEU A 197 12.41 15.15 15.17
C LEU A 197 11.39 15.24 16.30
N ARG A 198 10.99 16.45 16.71
CA ARG A 198 9.97 16.64 17.76
C ARG A 198 8.60 16.10 17.38
N GLU A 199 8.33 15.92 16.10
CA GLU A 199 7.06 15.34 15.64
C GLU A 199 7.08 13.80 15.64
N MET A 200 8.25 13.18 15.82
CA MET A 200 8.44 11.72 15.89
C MET A 200 8.43 11.22 17.35
N THR A 201 8.03 9.98 17.56
CA THR A 201 8.18 9.25 18.82
C THR A 201 9.63 8.83 19.05
N LEU A 202 9.98 8.52 20.31
CA LEU A 202 11.34 8.06 20.63
C LEU A 202 11.65 6.73 19.93
N SER A 203 10.67 5.83 19.89
CA SER A 203 10.80 4.54 19.21
C SER A 203 11.04 4.71 17.72
N GLU A 204 10.34 5.64 17.04
CA GLU A 204 10.59 5.92 15.61
C GLU A 204 11.97 6.50 15.34
N ILE A 205 12.47 7.38 16.21
CA ILE A 205 13.83 7.93 16.07
C ILE A 205 14.86 6.82 16.24
N LEU A 206 14.73 5.99 17.28
CA LEU A 206 15.64 4.88 17.52
C LEU A 206 15.59 3.84 16.40
N ASP A 207 14.40 3.49 15.91
CA ASP A 207 14.22 2.60 14.76
C ASP A 207 14.88 3.17 13.50
N SER A 208 14.66 4.45 13.22
CA SER A 208 15.27 5.14 12.08
C SER A 208 16.80 5.15 12.15
N ILE A 209 17.37 5.23 13.35
CA ILE A 209 18.83 5.22 13.55
C ILE A 209 19.40 3.79 13.45
N LEU A 210 18.75 2.81 14.09
CA LEU A 210 19.27 1.45 14.23
C LEU A 210 19.02 0.60 12.98
N PHE A 211 17.84 0.74 12.37
CA PHE A 211 17.39 -0.04 11.22
C PHE A 211 17.18 0.90 10.04
N LYS A 212 18.28 1.21 9.35
CA LYS A 212 18.20 1.91 8.08
C LYS A 212 17.35 1.11 7.09
N THR A 213 16.50 1.81 6.35
CA THR A 213 15.79 1.26 5.20
C THR A 213 16.78 0.80 4.14
N VAL A 214 16.74 -0.49 3.83
CA VAL A 214 17.49 -1.11 2.73
C VAL A 214 16.58 -1.17 1.53
N TYR A 215 16.97 -0.44 0.47
CA TYR A 215 16.23 -0.39 -0.77
C TYR A 215 16.55 -1.60 -1.68
N PRO A 216 15.60 -2.06 -2.49
CA PRO A 216 15.82 -3.12 -3.45
C PRO A 216 16.92 -2.77 -4.47
N THR A 217 17.69 -3.78 -4.86
CA THR A 217 18.60 -3.78 -6.00
C THR A 217 17.97 -4.55 -7.14
N ILE A 218 18.03 -4.00 -8.34
CA ILE A 218 17.38 -4.57 -9.52
C ILE A 218 18.41 -5.05 -10.54
N THR A 219 18.29 -6.30 -10.95
CA THR A 219 18.91 -6.82 -12.17
C THR A 219 17.90 -6.73 -13.30
N ASP A 220 18.28 -6.10 -14.41
CA ASP A 220 17.39 -5.92 -15.57
C ASP A 220 17.00 -7.25 -16.23
N PRO A 221 15.81 -7.32 -16.86
CA PRO A 221 15.50 -8.44 -17.72
C PRO A 221 16.46 -8.48 -18.90
N SER A 222 16.74 -9.68 -19.39
CA SER A 222 17.63 -9.89 -20.53
C SER A 222 17.14 -11.05 -21.37
N GLY A 223 17.61 -11.11 -22.61
CA GLY A 223 17.27 -12.23 -23.48
C GLY A 223 18.19 -12.33 -24.70
N THR A 224 18.23 -13.53 -25.26
CA THR A 224 19.01 -13.85 -26.46
C THR A 224 18.13 -14.57 -27.47
N ILE A 225 18.55 -14.58 -28.72
CA ILE A 225 17.92 -15.35 -29.79
C ILE A 225 18.89 -16.39 -30.33
N SER A 226 18.36 -17.49 -30.86
CA SER A 226 19.14 -18.52 -31.54
C SER A 226 18.34 -19.12 -32.68
N PHE A 227 19.04 -19.77 -33.61
CA PHE A 227 18.40 -20.62 -34.61
C PHE A 227 18.11 -21.99 -34.00
N LYS A 228 17.03 -22.63 -34.46
CA LYS A 228 16.77 -24.06 -34.28
C LYS A 228 17.59 -24.89 -35.28
N ASP A 229 17.62 -26.21 -35.07
CA ASP A 229 18.49 -27.23 -35.68
C ASP A 229 18.75 -27.14 -37.20
N SER A 230 17.92 -26.43 -37.97
CA SER A 230 18.09 -26.25 -39.42
C SER A 230 19.02 -25.10 -39.83
N PHE A 231 19.40 -24.21 -38.91
CA PHE A 231 20.28 -23.08 -39.22
C PHE A 231 21.35 -22.89 -38.16
N THR A 232 22.52 -22.41 -38.59
CA THR A 232 23.66 -22.17 -37.69
C THR A 232 24.12 -20.73 -37.81
N ASN A 233 24.34 -20.07 -36.66
CA ASN A 233 24.83 -18.70 -36.62
C ASN A 233 26.23 -18.62 -37.26
N GLY A 234 26.41 -17.66 -38.17
CA GLY A 234 27.65 -17.44 -38.91
C GLY A 234 27.86 -18.40 -40.08
N SER A 235 26.92 -19.32 -40.35
CA SER A 235 27.03 -20.27 -41.46
C SER A 235 27.13 -19.59 -42.83
N ILE A 236 27.75 -20.31 -43.77
CA ILE A 236 27.76 -19.96 -45.18
C ILE A 236 26.87 -20.96 -45.91
N VAL A 237 25.81 -20.47 -46.53
CA VAL A 237 24.82 -21.28 -47.27
C VAL A 237 24.79 -20.89 -48.74
N GLU A 238 24.27 -21.78 -49.58
CA GLU A 238 24.14 -21.52 -51.01
C GLU A 238 22.96 -20.58 -51.28
N VAL A 239 23.08 -19.73 -52.30
CA VAL A 239 21.97 -18.92 -52.79
C VAL A 239 20.76 -19.78 -53.12
N GLY A 240 19.56 -19.26 -52.84
CA GLY A 240 18.33 -20.03 -53.05
C GLY A 240 17.98 -20.99 -51.90
N THR A 241 18.81 -21.07 -50.84
CA THR A 241 18.45 -21.74 -49.58
C THR A 241 17.20 -21.09 -48.98
N VAL A 242 16.30 -21.89 -48.39
CA VAL A 242 15.10 -21.38 -47.73
C VAL A 242 15.50 -20.46 -46.57
N ALA A 243 14.88 -19.28 -46.47
CA ALA A 243 15.15 -18.33 -45.41
C ALA A 243 14.58 -18.80 -44.06
N PRO A 244 15.26 -18.54 -42.92
CA PRO A 244 14.70 -18.72 -41.60
C PRO A 244 13.35 -18.01 -41.44
N GLN A 245 12.38 -18.75 -40.94
CA GLN A 245 11.06 -18.25 -40.55
C GLN A 245 10.96 -18.17 -39.03
N HIS A 246 9.86 -17.60 -38.52
CA HIS A 246 9.60 -17.50 -37.08
C HIS A 246 9.72 -18.86 -36.37
N ILE A 247 9.20 -19.93 -36.98
CA ILE A 247 9.29 -21.29 -36.41
C ILE A 247 10.72 -21.79 -36.24
N ASN A 248 11.68 -21.25 -36.99
CA ASN A 248 13.11 -21.63 -36.92
C ASN A 248 13.90 -20.83 -35.88
N MET A 249 13.25 -19.94 -35.15
CA MET A 249 13.88 -19.10 -34.13
C MET A 249 13.55 -19.63 -32.74
N ASN A 250 14.50 -19.52 -31.83
CA ASN A 250 14.35 -19.69 -30.40
C ASN A 250 14.73 -18.38 -29.69
N TYR A 251 14.24 -18.21 -28.47
CA TYR A 251 14.71 -17.17 -27.57
C TYR A 251 14.90 -17.71 -26.16
N THR A 252 15.78 -17.07 -25.41
CA THR A 252 15.88 -17.22 -23.96
C THR A 252 15.53 -15.89 -23.31
N PHE A 253 14.96 -15.96 -22.11
CA PHE A 253 14.51 -14.80 -21.39
C PHE A 253 14.80 -14.97 -19.90
N SER A 254 15.41 -13.94 -19.31
CA SER A 254 15.55 -13.76 -17.87
C SER A 254 14.66 -12.59 -17.48
N LYS A 255 13.84 -12.80 -16.46
CA LYS A 255 12.93 -11.79 -15.89
C LYS A 255 13.65 -10.69 -15.11
N GLY A 256 14.98 -10.77 -15.01
CA GLY A 256 15.71 -9.98 -14.03
C GLY A 256 15.39 -10.42 -12.61
N GLU A 257 15.85 -9.65 -11.63
CA GLU A 257 15.66 -9.96 -10.22
C GLU A 257 15.53 -8.68 -9.41
N VAL A 258 14.64 -8.69 -8.43
CA VAL A 258 14.59 -7.73 -7.33
C VAL A 258 15.12 -8.41 -6.07
N LYS A 259 16.10 -7.79 -5.44
CA LYS A 259 16.70 -8.28 -4.20
C LYS A 259 16.85 -7.15 -3.18
N VAL A 260 16.37 -7.36 -1.96
CA VAL A 260 16.67 -6.47 -0.82
C VAL A 260 17.78 -7.12 0.00
N GLU A 261 18.85 -6.36 0.29
CA GLU A 261 20.02 -6.85 1.03
C GLU A 261 19.80 -6.76 2.56
N ASP A 262 18.65 -7.24 3.04
CA ASP A 262 18.27 -7.27 4.46
C ASP A 262 18.41 -8.67 5.09
N GLY A 263 18.74 -9.68 4.28
CA GLY A 263 18.91 -11.07 4.70
C GLY A 263 17.61 -11.83 4.97
N THR A 264 16.44 -11.21 4.79
CA THR A 264 15.14 -11.81 5.13
C THR A 264 14.12 -11.73 4.00
N THR A 265 14.20 -10.70 3.15
CA THR A 265 13.29 -10.52 2.02
C THR A 265 13.67 -11.47 0.89
N ALA A 266 12.68 -12.25 0.43
CA ALA A 266 12.83 -13.17 -0.68
C ALA A 266 13.11 -12.42 -1.99
N LYS A 267 13.91 -13.05 -2.86
CA LYS A 267 14.11 -12.60 -4.25
C LYS A 267 12.81 -12.71 -5.03
N LEU A 268 12.56 -11.73 -5.89
CA LEU A 268 11.40 -11.69 -6.77
C LEU A 268 11.85 -11.48 -8.21
N ASP A 269 11.04 -11.94 -9.15
CA ASP A 269 11.20 -11.61 -10.57
C ASP A 269 10.89 -10.11 -10.78
N TYR A 270 11.74 -9.39 -11.51
CA TYR A 270 11.52 -7.96 -11.73
C TYR A 270 10.42 -7.67 -12.77
N VAL A 271 10.29 -8.53 -13.79
CA VAL A 271 9.21 -8.47 -14.78
C VAL A 271 8.45 -9.79 -14.86
N GLY A 272 7.29 -9.79 -15.52
CA GLY A 272 6.44 -10.96 -15.70
C GLY A 272 6.98 -11.96 -16.73
N ASP A 273 6.14 -12.93 -17.09
CA ASP A 273 6.48 -13.93 -18.10
C ASP A 273 6.68 -13.30 -19.49
N ALA A 274 7.50 -13.95 -20.32
CA ALA A 274 7.61 -13.57 -21.72
C ALA A 274 6.29 -13.90 -22.44
N THR A 275 5.72 -12.91 -23.11
CA THR A 275 4.45 -13.05 -23.85
C THR A 275 4.67 -13.40 -25.32
N GLY A 276 5.89 -13.20 -25.83
CA GLY A 276 6.28 -13.61 -27.17
C GLY A 276 7.55 -12.92 -27.64
N ALA A 277 7.98 -13.29 -28.85
CA ALA A 277 9.11 -12.66 -29.52
C ALA A 277 8.78 -12.36 -30.98
N THR A 278 9.18 -11.17 -31.42
CA THR A 278 9.19 -10.76 -32.82
C THR A 278 10.61 -10.75 -33.33
N TYR A 279 10.80 -11.22 -34.57
CA TYR A 279 12.10 -11.28 -35.20
C TYR A 279 12.10 -10.44 -36.46
N THR A 280 13.23 -9.79 -36.73
CA THR A 280 13.47 -9.06 -37.97
C THR A 280 14.84 -9.39 -38.53
N TYR A 281 15.08 -9.09 -39.79
CA TYR A 281 16.39 -9.17 -40.39
C TYR A 281 16.76 -7.89 -41.15
N THR A 282 18.06 -7.69 -41.28
CA THR A 282 18.67 -6.74 -42.21
C THR A 282 19.42 -7.55 -43.27
N TYR A 283 19.15 -7.28 -44.54
CA TYR A 283 19.81 -7.90 -45.67
C TYR A 283 20.72 -6.90 -46.34
N THR A 284 22.00 -7.27 -46.41
CA THR A 284 23.03 -6.55 -47.16
C THR A 284 23.37 -7.36 -48.41
N PRO A 285 22.98 -6.89 -49.61
CA PRO A 285 23.34 -7.50 -50.88
C PRO A 285 24.84 -7.74 -51.00
N GLY A 286 25.23 -8.85 -51.60
CA GLY A 286 26.61 -9.08 -51.99
C GLY A 286 27.06 -8.00 -52.96
N ALA A 287 28.21 -7.35 -52.72
CA ALA A 287 28.65 -6.23 -53.54
C ALA A 287 28.75 -6.61 -55.03
N ALA A 288 28.16 -5.79 -55.92
CA ALA A 288 28.68 -5.75 -57.29
C ALA A 288 30.09 -5.19 -57.23
N ASN A 289 30.98 -5.87 -57.91
CA ASN A 289 32.03 -5.15 -58.61
C ASN A 289 32.02 -5.59 -60.07
N THR A 290 32.73 -4.86 -60.91
CA THR A 290 32.96 -5.20 -62.33
C THR A 290 33.63 -6.56 -62.54
N ASP A 291 34.09 -7.18 -61.46
CA ASP A 291 34.69 -8.52 -61.42
C ASP A 291 33.73 -9.58 -60.87
N ALA A 292 32.49 -9.23 -60.53
CA ALA A 292 31.43 -10.19 -60.28
C ALA A 292 30.74 -10.53 -61.61
N GLY A 293 30.43 -11.80 -61.84
CA GLY A 293 29.69 -12.25 -63.02
C GLY A 293 28.20 -11.99 -62.87
N VAL A 294 27.75 -11.70 -61.64
CA VAL A 294 26.36 -11.70 -61.19
C VAL A 294 25.73 -10.32 -61.32
N GLU A 295 24.53 -10.21 -61.89
CA GLU A 295 23.66 -9.06 -61.64
C GLU A 295 23.24 -9.11 -60.17
N ILE A 296 23.65 -8.10 -59.40
CA ILE A 296 23.59 -8.06 -57.92
C ILE A 296 22.27 -8.59 -57.38
N GLY A 297 22.35 -9.49 -56.40
CA GLY A 297 21.18 -10.00 -55.72
C GLY A 297 20.45 -8.93 -54.92
N GLY A 298 19.26 -8.55 -55.36
CA GLY A 298 18.23 -7.89 -54.54
C GLY A 298 18.55 -6.48 -54.03
N THR A 299 17.53 -5.86 -53.43
CA THR A 299 17.64 -4.55 -52.78
C THR A 299 17.99 -4.74 -51.31
N ALA A 300 18.83 -3.87 -50.76
CA ALA A 300 19.10 -3.89 -49.32
C ALA A 300 17.80 -3.69 -48.53
N GLU A 301 17.62 -4.50 -47.49
CA GLU A 301 16.44 -4.46 -46.64
C GLU A 301 16.90 -4.21 -45.20
N ASN A 302 16.14 -3.41 -44.45
CA ASN A 302 16.45 -3.10 -43.06
C ASN A 302 15.24 -3.34 -42.16
N ASN A 303 15.46 -4.05 -41.06
CA ASN A 303 14.45 -4.34 -40.05
C ASN A 303 13.16 -4.95 -40.62
N VAL A 304 13.29 -5.91 -41.54
CA VAL A 304 12.17 -6.58 -42.19
C VAL A 304 11.72 -7.78 -41.36
N VAL A 305 10.42 -7.91 -41.15
CA VAL A 305 9.84 -9.08 -40.47
C VAL A 305 10.15 -10.35 -41.26
N LEU A 306 10.50 -11.43 -40.56
CA LEU A 306 10.78 -12.72 -41.21
C LEU A 306 9.59 -13.14 -42.08
N LYS A 307 9.87 -13.44 -43.34
CA LYS A 307 8.89 -13.86 -44.35
C LYS A 307 9.37 -15.14 -45.02
N GLU A 308 8.43 -15.90 -45.54
CA GLU A 308 8.78 -17.06 -46.37
C GLU A 308 9.52 -16.60 -47.63
N GLY A 309 10.55 -17.33 -48.02
CA GLY A 309 11.31 -16.99 -49.21
C GLY A 309 12.61 -17.75 -49.34
N LYS A 310 13.37 -17.36 -50.34
CA LYS A 310 14.71 -17.88 -50.62
C LYS A 310 15.73 -16.79 -50.39
N LEU A 311 16.86 -17.17 -49.82
CA LEU A 311 17.95 -16.26 -49.52
C LEU A 311 18.67 -15.83 -50.80
N GLY A 312 18.75 -14.52 -51.00
CA GLY A 312 19.54 -13.88 -52.05
C GLY A 312 21.01 -13.81 -51.67
N LEU A 313 21.86 -13.54 -52.66
CA LEU A 313 23.31 -13.45 -52.47
C LEU A 313 23.69 -12.26 -51.59
N GLY A 314 24.29 -12.49 -50.42
CA GLY A 314 24.66 -11.43 -49.49
C GLY A 314 24.73 -11.89 -48.04
N THR A 315 24.53 -10.97 -47.11
CA THR A 315 24.55 -11.24 -45.67
C THR A 315 23.22 -10.88 -45.05
N TYR A 316 22.65 -11.80 -44.27
CA TYR A 316 21.45 -11.60 -43.47
C TYR A 316 21.82 -11.54 -42.00
N VAL A 317 21.41 -10.48 -41.31
CA VAL A 317 21.59 -10.30 -39.86
C VAL A 317 20.22 -10.25 -39.20
N TYR A 318 19.91 -11.26 -38.39
CA TYR A 318 18.64 -11.42 -37.68
C TYR A 318 18.75 -10.84 -36.27
N SER A 319 17.70 -10.14 -35.86
CA SER A 319 17.52 -9.52 -34.54
C SER A 319 16.17 -9.91 -33.95
N GLY A 320 16.03 -9.76 -32.63
CA GLY A 320 14.81 -10.10 -31.92
C GLY A 320 14.40 -9.09 -30.88
N THR A 321 13.10 -8.97 -30.66
CA THR A 321 12.49 -8.21 -29.57
C THR A 321 11.56 -9.14 -28.80
N ILE A 322 11.77 -9.24 -27.49
CA ILE A 322 11.03 -10.11 -26.59
C ILE A 322 10.09 -9.23 -25.77
N ALA A 323 8.80 -9.53 -25.83
CA ALA A 323 7.77 -8.88 -25.03
C ALA A 323 7.56 -9.63 -23.70
N TYR A 324 7.23 -8.90 -22.65
CA TYR A 324 7.02 -9.43 -21.30
C TYR A 324 5.88 -8.72 -20.58
N ASP A 325 5.23 -9.44 -19.67
CA ASP A 325 4.19 -8.90 -18.78
C ASP A 325 4.78 -8.06 -17.64
N GLY A 326 3.92 -7.31 -16.94
CA GLY A 326 4.33 -6.55 -15.76
C GLY A 326 4.86 -7.44 -14.64
N GLY A 327 5.76 -6.91 -13.82
CA GLY A 327 6.31 -7.57 -12.66
C GLY A 327 5.33 -7.63 -11.48
N THR A 328 5.75 -8.28 -10.39
CA THR A 328 5.03 -8.24 -9.12
C THR A 328 5.40 -7.00 -8.31
N GLN A 329 4.53 -6.59 -7.39
CA GLN A 329 4.84 -5.51 -6.46
C GLN A 329 5.90 -5.99 -5.47
N PHE A 330 6.91 -5.17 -5.22
CA PHE A 330 7.99 -5.46 -4.28
C PHE A 330 8.11 -4.38 -3.20
N LYS A 331 8.83 -4.71 -2.13
CA LYS A 331 8.95 -3.90 -0.92
C LYS A 331 10.40 -3.64 -0.54
N ASP A 332 10.64 -2.60 0.25
CA ASP A 332 11.91 -2.39 0.94
C ASP A 332 12.00 -3.24 2.23
N SER A 333 13.10 -3.12 2.97
CA SER A 333 13.30 -3.87 4.22
C SER A 333 12.33 -3.49 5.35
N LYS A 334 11.62 -2.35 5.24
CA LYS A 334 10.60 -1.90 6.19
C LYS A 334 9.19 -2.24 5.73
N GLY A 335 9.05 -2.91 4.59
CA GLY A 335 7.77 -3.34 4.04
C GLY A 335 7.02 -2.26 3.26
N HIS A 336 7.61 -1.10 3.01
CA HIS A 336 6.98 -0.09 2.17
C HIS A 336 6.90 -0.57 0.72
N MET A 337 5.79 -0.28 0.05
CA MET A 337 5.54 -0.65 -1.35
C MET A 337 5.16 0.59 -2.18
N THR A 338 5.97 1.64 -2.13
CA THR A 338 5.70 2.90 -2.83
C THR A 338 5.75 2.73 -4.35
N ASN A 339 5.08 3.64 -5.07
CA ASN A 339 5.16 3.76 -6.51
C ASN A 339 5.30 5.25 -6.89
N PRO A 340 6.47 5.71 -7.36
CA PRO A 340 7.65 4.89 -7.66
C PRO A 340 8.35 4.33 -6.40
N MET A 341 9.06 3.22 -6.57
CA MET A 341 9.92 2.60 -5.57
C MET A 341 11.35 3.11 -5.72
N GLN A 342 11.93 3.58 -4.62
CA GLN A 342 13.36 3.90 -4.59
C GLN A 342 14.19 2.61 -4.59
N THR A 343 15.28 2.60 -5.36
CA THR A 343 16.16 1.45 -5.52
C THR A 343 17.60 1.84 -5.26
N THR A 344 18.42 0.87 -4.88
CA THR A 344 19.85 1.08 -4.59
C THR A 344 20.63 1.46 -5.85
N ASN A 345 20.27 0.90 -7.02
CA ASN A 345 21.10 1.00 -8.23
C ASN A 345 20.43 1.71 -9.43
N LYS A 346 19.15 2.07 -9.35
CA LYS A 346 18.40 2.68 -10.47
C LYS A 346 17.63 3.95 -10.12
N GLY A 347 17.70 4.43 -8.88
CA GLY A 347 16.86 5.54 -8.42
C GLY A 347 15.40 5.10 -8.30
N GLU A 348 14.46 5.94 -8.73
CA GLU A 348 13.02 5.67 -8.66
C GLU A 348 12.54 4.86 -9.87
N VAL A 349 11.88 3.72 -9.62
CA VAL A 349 11.29 2.85 -10.66
C VAL A 349 9.82 2.60 -10.41
N ALA A 350 9.05 2.27 -11.44
CA ALA A 350 7.66 1.88 -11.29
C ALA A 350 7.53 0.57 -10.49
N ASN A 351 6.54 0.50 -9.59
CA ASN A 351 6.28 -0.67 -8.75
C ASN A 351 4.76 -0.96 -8.69
N PRO A 352 4.28 -2.05 -9.30
CA PRO A 352 5.04 -3.04 -10.07
C PRO A 352 5.65 -2.47 -11.36
N HIS A 353 6.70 -3.12 -11.88
CA HIS A 353 7.26 -2.77 -13.18
C HIS A 353 6.24 -3.03 -14.30
N PRO A 354 6.00 -2.09 -15.23
CA PRO A 354 4.97 -2.26 -16.26
C PRO A 354 5.37 -3.30 -17.33
N ALA A 355 4.36 -3.83 -18.03
CA ALA A 355 4.59 -4.66 -19.22
C ALA A 355 5.38 -3.89 -20.28
N GLY A 356 6.20 -4.61 -21.05
CA GLY A 356 7.12 -3.98 -21.98
C GLY A 356 7.80 -4.93 -22.94
N SER A 357 8.93 -4.50 -23.49
CA SER A 357 9.75 -5.34 -24.35
C SER A 357 11.22 -4.97 -24.23
N LEU A 358 12.10 -5.91 -24.60
CA LEU A 358 13.54 -5.70 -24.71
C LEU A 358 14.07 -6.21 -26.04
N LYS A 359 15.15 -5.58 -26.52
CA LYS A 359 15.92 -6.12 -27.65
C LYS A 359 16.83 -7.22 -27.15
N ALA A 360 16.86 -8.34 -27.88
CA ALA A 360 17.81 -9.40 -27.61
C ALA A 360 19.25 -8.86 -27.69
N SER A 361 20.12 -9.33 -26.81
CA SER A 361 21.49 -8.81 -26.69
C SER A 361 22.42 -9.26 -27.83
N ASN A 362 22.03 -10.28 -28.58
CA ASN A 362 22.79 -10.83 -29.69
C ASN A 362 22.02 -10.76 -31.01
N THR A 363 22.78 -10.87 -32.11
CA THR A 363 22.25 -11.04 -33.46
C THR A 363 22.72 -12.38 -34.03
N LEU A 364 22.01 -12.87 -35.04
CA LEU A 364 22.38 -14.08 -35.78
C LEU A 364 22.72 -13.71 -37.22
N THR A 365 23.72 -14.35 -37.82
CA THR A 365 24.15 -14.07 -39.18
C THR A 365 24.04 -15.31 -40.04
N ILE A 366 23.55 -15.15 -41.28
CA ILE A 366 23.69 -16.13 -42.35
C ILE A 366 24.39 -15.43 -43.51
N ASN A 367 25.48 -16.02 -43.97
CA ASN A 367 26.17 -15.58 -45.17
C ASN A 367 25.70 -16.44 -46.34
N VAL A 368 25.27 -15.80 -47.41
CA VAL A 368 24.79 -16.48 -48.61
C VAL A 368 25.84 -16.28 -49.68
N SER A 369 26.27 -17.39 -50.26
CA SER A 369 27.33 -17.41 -51.26
C SER A 369 26.99 -18.39 -52.37
N VAL A 370 27.92 -18.53 -53.31
CA VAL A 370 27.81 -19.40 -54.46
C VAL A 370 29.12 -20.17 -54.64
N PRO A 371 29.07 -21.43 -55.10
CA PRO A 371 30.25 -22.28 -55.18
C PRO A 371 31.16 -21.89 -56.34
N VAL A 372 32.43 -22.26 -56.23
CA VAL A 372 33.36 -22.32 -57.37
C VAL A 372 33.43 -23.74 -57.90
N TYR A 373 33.36 -23.87 -59.21
CA TYR A 373 33.39 -25.15 -59.90
C TYR A 373 34.71 -25.33 -60.63
N ILE A 374 35.29 -26.52 -60.51
CA ILE A 374 36.57 -26.83 -61.13
C ILE A 374 36.46 -28.20 -61.79
N ASP A 375 36.76 -28.25 -63.07
CA ASP A 375 37.03 -29.50 -63.77
C ASP A 375 38.42 -29.99 -63.35
N LYS A 376 38.46 -30.86 -62.34
CA LYS A 376 39.72 -31.32 -61.74
C LYS A 376 40.47 -32.30 -62.62
N ASN A 377 39.76 -33.00 -63.52
CA ASN A 377 40.30 -34.08 -64.34
C ASN A 377 40.52 -33.69 -65.80
N ALA A 378 40.13 -32.47 -66.16
CA ALA A 378 40.11 -31.96 -67.52
C ALA A 378 39.19 -32.77 -68.46
N ASP A 379 38.18 -33.44 -67.91
CA ASP A 379 37.24 -34.34 -68.61
C ASP A 379 35.90 -33.66 -68.93
N GLY A 380 35.78 -32.37 -68.64
CA GLY A 380 34.54 -31.59 -68.77
C GLY A 380 33.61 -31.67 -67.55
N ASN A 381 33.93 -32.48 -66.53
CA ASN A 381 33.08 -32.66 -65.36
C ASN A 381 33.47 -31.73 -64.21
N PHE A 382 32.60 -30.76 -63.93
CA PHE A 382 32.83 -29.78 -62.87
C PHE A 382 32.55 -30.34 -61.47
N THR A 383 33.55 -30.27 -60.59
CA THR A 383 33.40 -30.52 -59.16
C THR A 383 33.05 -29.23 -58.41
N LYS A 384 32.00 -29.27 -57.57
CA LYS A 384 31.62 -28.19 -56.66
C LYS A 384 32.61 -28.10 -55.48
N ASN A 385 33.20 -26.93 -55.25
CA ASN A 385 34.05 -26.70 -54.07
C ASN A 385 33.24 -26.19 -52.87
N ALA A 386 33.82 -26.29 -51.67
CA ALA A 386 33.22 -25.79 -50.44
C ALA A 386 32.93 -24.28 -50.53
N LEU A 387 31.80 -23.84 -49.98
CA LEU A 387 31.43 -22.43 -50.02
C LEU A 387 32.44 -21.58 -49.23
N GLN A 388 32.75 -20.42 -49.78
CA GLN A 388 33.52 -19.37 -49.13
C GLN A 388 32.61 -18.16 -48.93
N LYS A 389 32.90 -17.31 -47.94
CA LYS A 389 32.13 -16.08 -47.72
C LYS A 389 32.15 -15.24 -49.00
N TRP A 390 31.00 -14.68 -49.39
CA TRP A 390 30.91 -13.82 -50.56
C TRP A 390 31.89 -12.64 -50.42
N GLY A 391 32.66 -12.39 -51.47
CA GLY A 391 33.86 -11.55 -51.40
C GLY A 391 35.02 -12.21 -52.14
N SER A 392 36.25 -11.88 -51.75
CA SER A 392 37.46 -12.49 -52.32
C SER A 392 37.56 -13.93 -51.83
N MET A 393 37.21 -14.90 -52.68
CA MET A 393 37.23 -16.31 -52.30
C MET A 393 38.60 -16.92 -52.57
N LYS A 394 39.11 -17.68 -51.60
CA LYS A 394 40.42 -18.35 -51.68
C LYS A 394 40.25 -19.85 -51.47
N PHE A 395 40.81 -20.61 -52.41
CA PHE A 395 40.85 -22.07 -52.38
C PHE A 395 42.29 -22.51 -52.48
N THR A 396 42.77 -23.30 -51.52
CA THR A 396 44.17 -23.74 -51.47
C THR A 396 44.22 -25.26 -51.46
N GLY A 397 45.24 -25.86 -52.09
CA GLY A 397 45.38 -27.32 -52.14
C GLY A 397 44.44 -28.00 -53.11
N ILE A 398 43.97 -27.28 -54.13
CA ILE A 398 43.16 -27.88 -55.17
C ILE A 398 44.06 -28.76 -56.04
N ALA A 399 43.90 -30.07 -55.92
CA ALA A 399 44.55 -31.04 -56.79
C ALA A 399 43.89 -31.00 -58.18
N LEU A 400 44.69 -30.70 -59.20
CA LEU A 400 44.32 -30.76 -60.62
C LEU A 400 45.15 -31.84 -61.30
N SER A 401 44.48 -32.63 -62.14
CA SER A 401 45.12 -33.63 -63.00
C SER A 401 45.92 -32.96 -64.12
N GLY A 402 46.71 -33.77 -64.85
CA GLY A 402 47.41 -33.27 -66.01
C GLY A 402 46.48 -32.92 -67.18
N THR A 403 46.94 -32.04 -68.07
CA THR A 403 46.19 -31.58 -69.24
C THR A 403 46.84 -32.01 -70.54
N SER A 404 46.01 -32.14 -71.58
CA SER A 404 46.43 -32.18 -72.99
C SER A 404 45.70 -31.09 -73.78
N ALA A 405 46.09 -30.85 -75.03
CA ALA A 405 45.43 -29.87 -75.89
C ALA A 405 43.93 -30.17 -76.10
N ASP A 406 43.55 -31.45 -76.11
CA ASP A 406 42.19 -31.91 -76.33
C ASP A 406 41.36 -32.03 -75.02
N GLN A 407 42.02 -31.89 -73.86
CA GLN A 407 41.44 -32.00 -72.51
C GLN A 407 42.03 -30.88 -71.64
N PRO A 408 41.61 -29.60 -71.82
CA PRO A 408 42.08 -28.48 -71.02
C PRO A 408 41.32 -28.37 -69.70
N LEU A 409 42.02 -28.02 -68.61
CA LEU A 409 41.40 -27.69 -67.32
C LEU A 409 40.44 -26.51 -67.46
N GLN A 410 39.31 -26.57 -66.75
CA GLN A 410 38.30 -25.52 -66.76
C GLN A 410 37.95 -25.09 -65.35
N ILE A 411 37.82 -23.78 -65.16
CA ILE A 411 37.42 -23.17 -63.88
C ILE A 411 36.21 -22.28 -64.14
N LYS A 412 35.13 -22.53 -63.41
CA LYS A 412 33.90 -21.75 -63.47
C LYS A 412 33.69 -21.04 -62.14
N THR A 413 33.84 -19.71 -62.13
CA THR A 413 33.79 -18.88 -60.93
C THR A 413 32.73 -17.77 -61.04
N PRO A 414 32.03 -17.43 -59.94
CA PRO A 414 31.02 -16.37 -59.93
C PRO A 414 31.63 -14.97 -59.87
N ARG A 415 32.95 -14.88 -59.63
CA ARG A 415 33.77 -13.68 -59.72
C ARG A 415 35.01 -13.99 -60.54
N LYS A 416 35.58 -13.00 -61.23
CA LYS A 416 36.77 -13.18 -62.06
C LYS A 416 37.91 -13.73 -61.22
N LEU A 417 38.75 -14.53 -61.87
CA LEU A 417 39.99 -14.99 -61.27
C LEU A 417 40.92 -13.79 -61.05
N LYS A 418 41.39 -13.64 -59.81
CA LYS A 418 42.41 -12.67 -59.41
C LYS A 418 43.80 -13.28 -59.49
N SER A 419 43.95 -14.54 -59.08
CA SER A 419 45.18 -15.29 -59.25
C SER A 419 44.91 -16.79 -59.26
N VAL A 420 45.74 -17.51 -60.01
CA VAL A 420 45.88 -18.96 -59.91
C VAL A 420 47.37 -19.22 -59.75
N ASN A 421 47.77 -19.91 -58.69
CA ASN A 421 49.18 -20.20 -58.39
C ASN A 421 49.37 -21.70 -58.18
N SER A 422 50.39 -22.30 -58.78
CA SER A 422 50.74 -23.70 -58.51
C SER A 422 51.67 -23.81 -57.30
N TYR A 423 51.60 -24.94 -56.62
CA TYR A 423 52.44 -25.25 -55.46
C TYR A 423 53.89 -25.49 -55.88
N ASN A 424 54.80 -24.73 -55.30
CA ASN A 424 56.23 -24.86 -55.49
C ASN A 424 56.83 -25.72 -54.39
N LYS A 425 57.32 -26.90 -54.76
CA LYS A 425 57.95 -27.85 -53.82
C LYS A 425 59.26 -27.31 -53.22
N VAL A 426 59.93 -26.37 -53.90
CA VAL A 426 61.19 -25.79 -53.43
C VAL A 426 60.94 -24.73 -52.36
N SER A 427 59.99 -23.82 -52.58
CA SER A 427 59.67 -22.76 -51.61
C SER A 427 58.64 -23.16 -50.56
N GLY A 428 57.91 -24.27 -50.78
CA GLY A 428 56.82 -24.73 -49.93
C GLY A 428 55.56 -23.86 -50.00
N LYS A 429 55.42 -23.00 -51.01
CA LYS A 429 54.35 -22.00 -51.15
C LYS A 429 53.62 -22.09 -52.49
N TYR A 430 52.47 -21.43 -52.59
CA TYR A 430 51.76 -21.23 -53.86
C TYR A 430 52.22 -19.93 -54.52
N ASP A 431 53.41 -19.97 -55.14
CA ASP A 431 54.10 -18.77 -55.63
C ASP A 431 54.51 -18.83 -57.10
N ILE A 432 54.05 -19.83 -57.84
CA ILE A 432 54.25 -19.93 -59.30
C ILE A 432 52.97 -19.44 -59.97
N PRO A 433 52.93 -18.25 -60.60
CA PRO A 433 51.72 -17.72 -61.21
C PRO A 433 51.32 -18.49 -62.46
N GLN A 434 50.03 -18.83 -62.55
CA GLN A 434 49.43 -19.63 -63.61
C GLN A 434 48.24 -18.95 -64.28
N LEU A 435 47.82 -17.77 -63.80
CA LEU A 435 46.64 -17.08 -64.35
C LEU A 435 46.76 -16.79 -65.85
N ASN A 436 47.95 -16.44 -66.34
CA ASN A 436 48.20 -16.18 -67.77
C ASN A 436 48.00 -17.41 -68.66
N ASN A 437 47.99 -18.60 -68.06
CA ASN A 437 47.69 -19.86 -68.75
C ASN A 437 46.19 -20.18 -68.76
N PHE A 438 45.33 -19.28 -68.26
CA PHE A 438 43.88 -19.39 -68.34
C PHE A 438 43.29 -18.27 -69.19
N THR A 439 42.54 -18.66 -70.22
CA THR A 439 41.78 -17.72 -71.07
C THR A 439 40.32 -17.69 -70.64
N LEU A 440 39.76 -16.49 -70.47
CA LEU A 440 38.32 -16.30 -70.26
C LEU A 440 37.58 -16.63 -71.57
N THR A 441 36.74 -17.65 -71.55
CA THR A 441 36.02 -18.14 -72.75
C THR A 441 34.55 -17.74 -72.80
N ASN A 442 33.94 -17.52 -71.63
CA ASN A 442 32.57 -17.02 -71.52
C ASN A 442 32.42 -16.26 -70.20
N SER A 443 31.77 -15.09 -70.22
CA SER A 443 31.55 -14.22 -69.06
C SER A 443 30.13 -14.26 -68.49
N ALA A 444 29.24 -15.09 -69.05
CA ALA A 444 27.82 -15.15 -68.68
C ALA A 444 27.29 -16.59 -68.73
N VAL A 445 28.04 -17.56 -68.21
CA VAL A 445 27.53 -18.94 -68.04
C VAL A 445 26.50 -18.93 -66.92
N GLN A 446 25.26 -19.31 -67.23
CA GLN A 446 24.17 -19.31 -66.26
C GLN A 446 24.12 -20.61 -65.45
N GLU A 447 24.14 -20.47 -64.13
CA GLU A 447 23.91 -21.55 -63.17
C GLU A 447 22.68 -21.22 -62.34
N THR A 448 21.76 -22.18 -62.16
CA THR A 448 20.54 -21.95 -61.40
C THR A 448 20.55 -22.73 -60.09
N PHE A 449 20.37 -22.03 -58.98
CA PHE A 449 20.35 -22.57 -57.63
C PHE A 449 18.98 -22.35 -57.04
N ASN A 450 18.20 -23.43 -56.92
CA ASN A 450 16.84 -23.39 -56.38
C ASN A 450 16.00 -22.24 -56.97
N GLY A 451 16.06 -22.03 -58.28
CA GLY A 451 15.29 -20.98 -58.98
C GLY A 451 15.91 -19.58 -58.99
N ILE A 452 17.11 -19.40 -58.43
CA ILE A 452 17.90 -18.17 -58.58
C ILE A 452 19.02 -18.43 -59.58
N THR A 453 19.00 -17.70 -60.71
CA THR A 453 20.05 -17.79 -61.74
C THR A 453 21.20 -16.85 -61.43
N VAL A 454 22.42 -17.36 -61.55
CA VAL A 454 23.67 -16.68 -61.27
C VAL A 454 24.59 -16.85 -62.47
N ASN A 455 25.19 -15.76 -62.91
CA ASN A 455 26.13 -15.75 -64.02
C ASN A 455 27.56 -16.02 -63.52
N TYR A 456 28.30 -16.82 -64.29
CA TYR A 456 29.66 -17.27 -64.02
C TYR A 456 30.61 -16.93 -65.17
N PHE A 457 31.88 -16.74 -64.81
CA PHE A 457 33.00 -16.70 -65.74
C PHE A 457 33.57 -18.11 -65.93
N LEU A 458 33.76 -18.51 -67.18
CA LEU A 458 34.37 -19.78 -67.56
C LEU A 458 35.77 -19.54 -68.13
N TYR A 459 36.78 -20.03 -67.42
CA TYR A 459 38.17 -19.99 -67.81
C TYR A 459 38.62 -21.37 -68.30
N LYS A 460 39.38 -21.40 -69.40
CA LYS A 460 39.99 -22.63 -69.93
C LYS A 460 41.51 -22.50 -69.98
N TRP A 461 42.20 -23.58 -69.63
CA TRP A 461 43.66 -23.66 -69.69
C TRP A 461 44.18 -23.65 -71.13
N THR A 462 45.20 -22.85 -71.40
CA THR A 462 45.87 -22.70 -72.70
C THR A 462 47.40 -22.89 -72.62
N GLY A 463 47.96 -23.17 -71.44
CA GLY A 463 49.40 -23.23 -71.18
C GLY A 463 50.13 -24.50 -71.62
N GLY A 464 49.62 -25.25 -72.60
CA GLY A 464 50.22 -26.53 -73.03
C GLY A 464 50.00 -27.69 -72.05
N SER A 465 50.75 -28.78 -72.21
CA SER A 465 50.63 -29.96 -71.34
C SER A 465 51.12 -29.68 -69.92
N LEU A 466 50.26 -29.94 -68.94
CA LEU A 466 50.58 -29.83 -67.52
C LEU A 466 50.70 -31.23 -66.89
N GLY A 467 51.73 -31.46 -66.08
CA GLY A 467 51.94 -32.71 -65.33
C GLY A 467 51.22 -32.77 -63.97
N GLY A 468 49.98 -32.30 -63.88
CA GLY A 468 49.18 -32.27 -62.64
C GLY A 468 49.82 -31.48 -61.47
N GLY A 469 49.07 -31.20 -60.40
CA GLY A 469 49.62 -30.53 -59.23
C GLY A 469 48.59 -29.93 -58.30
N ASN A 470 49.06 -29.31 -57.21
CA ASN A 470 48.21 -28.57 -56.28
C ASN A 470 48.21 -27.08 -56.61
N TYR A 471 47.04 -26.46 -56.49
CA TYR A 471 46.81 -25.08 -56.88
C TYR A 471 46.14 -24.28 -55.77
N GLU A 472 46.44 -22.98 -55.78
CA GLU A 472 45.70 -21.95 -55.08
C GLU A 472 44.94 -21.10 -56.09
N ILE A 473 43.65 -20.90 -55.86
CA ILE A 473 42.75 -20.14 -56.71
C ILE A 473 42.14 -19.03 -55.87
N ILE A 474 42.28 -17.79 -56.33
CA ILE A 474 41.75 -16.61 -55.67
C ILE A 474 40.87 -15.86 -56.67
N THR A 475 39.64 -15.53 -56.27
CA THR A 475 38.78 -14.61 -57.02
C THR A 475 38.91 -13.19 -56.48
N TYR A 476 38.52 -12.20 -57.29
CA TYR A 476 38.28 -10.85 -56.79
C TYR A 476 37.20 -10.85 -55.71
#